data_AF-A0A556QWZ7-F1
#
_entry.id   AF-A0A556QWZ7-F1
#
_cell.length_a   1.000
_cell.length_b   1.000
_cell.length_c   1.000
_cell.angle_alpha   90.00
_cell.angle_beta   90.00
_cell.angle_gamma   90.00
#
_symmetry.space_group_name_H-M   'P 1'
#
loop_
_entity.id
_entity.type
_entity.pdbx_description
1 polymer ?
#
loop_
_entity_poly.entity_id
_entity_poly.type
_entity_poly.pdbx_seq_one_letter_code
_entity_poly.pdbx_strand_id
1 'polypeptide(L)'
;MYYPDGTNHETEAVDLSIFLFEALASKIDSLDNDGKELYNPLVEDYSIPSAPALQTLKEIEPVWCSRHSNLHDILVYMQHDTAVSRQVSDVLNNLQTLKQDTKDRVKTRVLTTRLLNDWHKEMNHINANQEPDGRKIHTNILEREVNSFSDIFRSCAGISNMEDVIQSLEDVIVKITDLKRETTRLDIKKAEKEAEYQSFQRETRRAIEDERKTREADVEHLEEEIKDLCESMDELASKVRRHDGNILDLNESFDKFIKDKKDLLYRLSRLESEVNKHDMEIDKIIDKVCYLLSKRSVVRPNKIDRKVSDSD
;
A
#
# COMPACT_ATOMS: atom_id res chain seq x y z
N MET A 1 -69.98 12.45 81.18
CA MET A 1 -70.72 11.42 81.93
C MET A 1 -70.51 11.76 83.41
N TYR A 2 -71.57 11.97 84.20
CA TYR A 2 -71.41 12.46 85.57
C TYR A 2 -70.86 11.36 86.50
N TYR A 3 -69.81 11.69 87.27
CA TYR A 3 -69.30 10.83 88.34
C TYR A 3 -69.95 11.17 89.69
N PRO A 4 -69.88 10.28 90.70
CA PRO A 4 -70.65 10.43 91.95
C PRO A 4 -70.27 11.63 92.84
N ASP A 5 -69.14 12.29 92.58
CA ASP A 5 -68.68 13.49 93.31
C ASP A 5 -69.21 14.82 92.70
N GLY A 6 -69.89 14.74 91.56
CA GLY A 6 -70.43 15.92 90.86
C GLY A 6 -69.40 16.72 90.06
N THR A 7 -68.15 16.27 89.95
CA THR A 7 -67.14 16.93 89.13
C THR A 7 -67.37 16.61 87.64
N ASN A 8 -67.37 17.66 86.82
CA ASN A 8 -67.52 17.53 85.38
C ASN A 8 -66.15 17.71 84.71
N HIS A 9 -65.38 16.63 84.63
CA HIS A 9 -64.16 16.62 83.83
C HIS A 9 -64.52 16.69 82.34
N GLU A 10 -64.25 17.84 81.73
CA GLU A 10 -64.20 17.98 80.28
C GLU A 10 -62.98 17.19 79.78
N THR A 11 -63.20 15.94 79.40
CA THR A 11 -62.24 15.17 78.62
C THR A 11 -62.17 15.80 77.24
N GLU A 12 -61.06 16.50 76.94
CA GLU A 12 -60.80 17.00 75.59
C GLU A 12 -60.99 15.86 74.57
N ALA A 13 -61.73 16.16 73.51
CA ALA A 13 -61.93 15.20 72.42
C ALA A 13 -60.61 15.05 71.66
N VAL A 14 -59.86 13.98 71.96
CA VAL A 14 -58.59 13.67 71.28
C VAL A 14 -58.85 13.56 69.78
N ASP A 15 -58.24 14.43 69.00
CA ASP A 15 -58.36 14.43 67.54
C ASP A 15 -57.57 13.26 66.93
N LEU A 16 -58.25 12.12 66.82
CA LEU A 16 -57.71 10.90 66.23
C LEU A 16 -57.42 11.03 64.73
N SER A 17 -57.83 12.12 64.06
CA SER A 17 -57.46 12.35 62.66
C SER A 17 -55.96 12.57 62.48
N ILE A 18 -55.28 13.13 63.48
CA ILE A 18 -53.83 13.38 63.46
C ILE A 18 -53.07 12.06 63.23
N PHE A 19 -53.35 11.02 64.03
CA PHE A 19 -52.73 9.70 63.88
C PHE A 19 -53.06 9.02 62.54
N LEU A 20 -54.25 9.28 61.97
CA LEU A 20 -54.60 8.80 60.63
C LEU A 20 -53.80 9.50 59.54
N PHE A 21 -53.60 10.82 59.64
CA PHE A 21 -52.79 11.58 58.69
C PHE A 21 -51.29 11.27 58.81
N GLU A 22 -50.76 11.05 60.01
CA GLU A 22 -49.39 10.56 60.21
C GLU A 22 -49.19 9.18 59.57
N ALA A 23 -50.14 8.25 59.75
CA ALA A 23 -50.09 6.93 59.14
C ALA A 23 -50.26 6.95 57.61
N LEU A 24 -51.00 7.92 57.06
CA LEU A 24 -51.11 8.15 55.62
C LEU A 24 -49.83 8.77 55.05
N ALA A 25 -49.25 9.76 55.71
CA ALA A 25 -47.97 10.37 55.32
C ALA A 25 -46.85 9.31 55.29
N SER A 26 -46.70 8.52 56.35
CA SER A 26 -45.72 7.43 56.42
C SER A 26 -45.89 6.39 55.30
N LYS A 27 -47.13 6.10 54.85
CA LYS A 27 -47.38 5.23 53.70
C LYS A 27 -47.05 5.89 52.35
N ILE A 28 -47.18 7.21 52.23
CA ILE A 28 -46.78 7.97 51.04
C ILE A 28 -45.26 8.07 50.97
N ASP A 29 -44.57 8.31 52.10
CA ASP A 29 -43.11 8.31 52.18
C ASP A 29 -42.53 6.92 51.84
N SER A 30 -43.17 5.84 52.31
CA SER A 30 -42.85 4.48 51.83
C SER A 30 -43.04 4.37 50.33
N LEU A 31 -44.17 4.80 49.78
CA LEU A 31 -44.45 4.68 48.34
C LEU A 31 -43.49 5.50 47.46
N ASP A 32 -43.03 6.66 47.92
CA ASP A 32 -41.98 7.45 47.25
C ASP A 32 -40.63 6.74 47.27
N ASN A 33 -40.23 6.17 48.42
CA ASN A 33 -38.99 5.40 48.51
C ASN A 33 -39.05 4.10 47.67
N ASP A 34 -40.15 3.36 47.71
CA ASP A 34 -40.42 2.22 46.82
C ASP A 34 -40.52 2.65 45.33
N GLY A 35 -40.82 3.93 45.06
CA GLY A 35 -40.86 4.50 43.72
C GLY A 35 -39.46 4.78 43.16
N LYS A 36 -38.52 5.21 44.01
CA LYS A 36 -37.11 5.44 43.64
C LYS A 36 -36.43 4.17 43.13
N GLU A 37 -36.75 3.02 43.73
CA GLU A 37 -36.27 1.71 43.28
C GLU A 37 -36.63 1.40 41.81
N LEU A 38 -37.74 1.93 41.29
CA LEU A 38 -38.14 1.73 39.88
C LEU A 38 -37.25 2.48 38.87
N TYR A 39 -36.48 3.48 39.33
CA TYR A 39 -35.57 4.25 38.48
C TYR A 39 -34.10 4.23 38.94
N ASN A 40 -33.75 3.30 39.83
CA ASN A 40 -32.38 2.95 40.20
C ASN A 40 -31.53 2.42 39.00
N PRO A 41 -30.21 2.32 39.21
CA PRO A 41 -29.23 1.43 38.57
C PRO A 41 -29.72 0.27 37.69
N LEU A 42 -30.30 0.49 36.49
CA LEU A 42 -30.82 -0.64 35.71
C LEU A 42 -29.72 -1.58 35.17
N VAL A 43 -28.52 -1.08 34.91
CA VAL A 43 -27.37 -1.89 34.47
C VAL A 43 -26.09 -1.29 35.04
N GLU A 44 -25.15 -2.14 35.50
CA GLU A 44 -23.83 -1.70 35.99
C GLU A 44 -22.88 -1.29 34.84
N ASP A 45 -23.00 -1.93 33.68
CA ASP A 45 -22.27 -1.61 32.45
C ASP A 45 -23.21 -1.57 31.25
N TYR A 46 -23.40 -0.38 30.67
CA TYR A 46 -24.24 -0.17 29.49
C TYR A 46 -23.68 -0.82 28.21
N SER A 47 -22.48 -1.41 28.23
CA SER A 47 -21.97 -2.28 27.16
C SER A 47 -22.69 -3.64 27.12
N ILE A 48 -23.30 -4.07 28.22
CA ILE A 48 -24.05 -5.33 28.34
C ILE A 48 -25.52 -5.09 27.90
N PRO A 49 -26.17 -6.01 27.15
CA PRO A 49 -27.55 -5.81 26.70
C PRO A 49 -28.54 -5.52 27.85
N SER A 50 -29.21 -4.37 27.82
CA SER A 50 -30.10 -3.92 28.91
C SER A 50 -31.48 -4.60 28.93
N ALA A 51 -31.76 -5.49 27.96
CA ALA A 51 -33.04 -6.17 27.81
C ALA A 51 -33.51 -6.99 29.04
N PRO A 52 -32.65 -7.70 29.81
CA PRO A 52 -33.07 -8.42 31.01
C PRO A 52 -33.54 -7.48 32.13
N ALA A 53 -32.78 -6.41 32.42
CA ALA A 53 -33.17 -5.42 33.42
C ALA A 53 -34.46 -4.69 33.06
N LEU A 54 -34.60 -4.33 31.77
CA LEU A 54 -35.83 -3.77 31.20
C LEU A 54 -37.02 -4.76 31.19
N GLN A 55 -36.79 -6.06 31.45
CA GLN A 55 -37.85 -7.04 31.66
C GLN A 55 -38.22 -7.12 33.14
N THR A 56 -37.24 -7.21 34.05
CA THR A 56 -37.47 -7.17 35.51
C THR A 56 -38.25 -5.92 35.94
N LEU A 57 -37.95 -4.75 35.37
CA LEU A 57 -38.68 -3.51 35.67
C LEU A 57 -40.19 -3.61 35.35
N LYS A 58 -40.59 -4.29 34.26
CA LYS A 58 -42.01 -4.51 33.91
C LYS A 58 -42.75 -5.42 34.89
N GLU A 59 -42.02 -6.22 35.66
CA GLU A 59 -42.58 -7.14 36.64
C GLU A 59 -42.78 -6.44 38.01
N ILE A 60 -42.01 -5.38 38.29
CA ILE A 60 -42.07 -4.59 39.53
C ILE A 60 -43.00 -3.36 39.40
N GLU A 61 -42.98 -2.63 38.27
CA GLU A 61 -43.84 -1.45 38.04
C GLU A 61 -45.34 -1.69 38.34
N PRO A 62 -45.96 -2.84 37.96
CA PRO A 62 -47.36 -3.12 38.28
C PRO A 62 -47.64 -3.29 39.78
N VAL A 63 -46.67 -3.79 40.56
CA VAL A 63 -46.79 -3.99 42.01
C VAL A 63 -46.83 -2.63 42.71
N TRP A 64 -45.94 -1.71 42.32
CA TRP A 64 -45.94 -0.33 42.80
C TRP A 64 -47.23 0.39 42.40
N CYS A 65 -47.67 0.27 41.14
CA CYS A 65 -48.92 0.85 40.67
C CYS A 65 -50.16 0.34 41.45
N SER A 66 -50.15 -0.93 41.86
CA SER A 66 -51.23 -1.52 42.68
C SER A 66 -51.24 -0.94 44.10
N ARG A 67 -50.06 -0.76 44.71
CA ARG A 67 -49.93 -0.09 46.02
C ARG A 67 -50.38 1.36 45.98
N HIS A 68 -50.09 2.08 44.89
CA HIS A 68 -50.60 3.43 44.64
C HIS A 68 -52.13 3.47 44.60
N SER A 69 -52.76 2.63 43.76
CA SER A 69 -54.23 2.61 43.63
C SER A 69 -54.92 2.30 44.96
N ASN A 70 -54.43 1.33 45.73
CA ASN A 70 -54.98 1.01 47.06
C ASN A 70 -54.95 2.20 48.04
N LEU A 71 -53.94 3.07 47.97
CA LEU A 71 -53.86 4.31 48.76
C LEU A 71 -54.80 5.39 48.23
N HIS A 72 -54.91 5.50 46.89
CA HIS A 72 -55.81 6.45 46.23
C HIS A 72 -57.28 6.15 46.55
N ASP A 73 -57.71 4.89 46.46
CA ASP A 73 -59.09 4.48 46.76
C ASP A 73 -59.48 4.76 48.23
N ILE A 74 -58.56 4.55 49.18
CA ILE A 74 -58.76 4.91 50.60
C ILE A 74 -58.94 6.42 50.77
N LEU A 75 -58.12 7.23 50.11
CA LEU A 75 -58.22 8.69 50.17
C LEU A 75 -59.49 9.21 49.49
N VAL A 76 -59.90 8.65 48.35
CA VAL A 76 -61.18 8.99 47.70
C VAL A 76 -62.35 8.69 48.64
N TYR A 77 -62.34 7.54 49.33
CA TYR A 77 -63.36 7.23 50.34
C TYR A 77 -63.38 8.26 51.49
N MET A 78 -62.21 8.60 52.03
CA MET A 78 -62.09 9.61 53.10
C MET A 78 -62.48 11.03 52.64
N GLN A 79 -62.38 11.34 51.35
CA GLN A 79 -62.73 12.67 50.80
C GLN A 79 -64.23 12.98 50.94
N HIS A 80 -65.07 11.96 51.09
CA HIS A 80 -66.51 12.11 51.33
C HIS A 80 -66.88 12.49 52.78
N ASP A 81 -65.95 12.38 53.74
CA ASP A 81 -66.15 12.85 55.11
C ASP A 81 -65.89 14.37 55.19
N THR A 82 -66.92 15.14 55.53
CA THR A 82 -66.87 16.61 55.58
C THR A 82 -65.95 17.17 56.68
N ALA A 83 -65.56 16.37 57.68
CA ALA A 83 -64.60 16.78 58.71
C ALA A 83 -63.17 16.86 58.18
N VAL A 84 -62.79 15.95 57.27
CA VAL A 84 -61.40 15.78 56.79
C VAL A 84 -61.19 16.03 55.29
N SER A 85 -62.27 16.18 54.51
CA SER A 85 -62.27 16.30 53.04
C SER A 85 -61.20 17.26 52.47
N ARG A 86 -60.94 18.40 53.14
CA ARG A 86 -59.91 19.36 52.71
C ARG A 86 -58.49 18.79 52.81
N GLN A 87 -58.11 18.30 53.98
CA GLN A 87 -56.77 17.71 54.22
C GLN A 87 -56.57 16.50 53.31
N VAL A 88 -57.60 15.67 53.15
CA VAL A 88 -57.59 14.51 52.24
C VAL A 88 -57.39 14.94 50.79
N SER A 89 -58.00 16.06 50.35
CA SER A 89 -57.82 16.57 48.98
C SER A 89 -56.38 17.01 48.69
N ASP A 90 -55.72 17.68 49.65
CA ASP A 90 -54.31 18.07 49.52
C ASP A 90 -53.39 16.84 49.47
N VAL A 91 -53.65 15.83 50.32
CA VAL A 91 -52.93 14.54 50.31
C VAL A 91 -53.17 13.74 49.02
N LEU A 92 -54.41 13.75 48.48
CA LEU A 92 -54.76 13.12 47.21
C LEU A 92 -54.01 13.76 46.03
N ASN A 93 -53.90 15.10 46.02
CA ASN A 93 -53.12 15.83 45.01
C ASN A 93 -51.64 15.44 45.08
N ASN A 94 -51.04 15.42 46.28
CA ASN A 94 -49.64 15.00 46.47
C ASN A 94 -49.41 13.56 45.98
N LEU A 95 -50.32 12.63 46.30
CA LEU A 95 -50.26 11.23 45.85
C LEU A 95 -50.42 11.11 44.31
N GLN A 96 -51.19 11.97 43.66
CA GLN A 96 -51.30 12.00 42.20
C GLN A 96 -50.04 12.57 41.54
N THR A 97 -49.48 13.66 42.07
CA THR A 97 -48.20 14.22 41.62
C THR A 97 -47.08 13.19 41.72
N LEU A 98 -46.95 12.49 42.87
CA LEU A 98 -45.99 11.41 43.06
C LEU A 98 -46.13 10.29 42.01
N LYS A 99 -47.35 9.98 41.56
CA LYS A 99 -47.60 9.02 40.47
C LYS A 99 -47.05 9.49 39.14
N GLN A 100 -47.28 10.75 38.80
CA GLN A 100 -46.85 11.31 37.53
C GLN A 100 -45.33 11.47 37.50
N ASP A 101 -44.74 12.02 38.56
CA ASP A 101 -43.29 12.13 38.74
C ASP A 101 -42.58 10.77 38.64
N THR A 102 -43.03 9.77 39.41
CA THR A 102 -42.43 8.42 39.39
C THR A 102 -42.55 7.81 37.99
N LYS A 103 -43.71 7.92 37.34
CA LYS A 103 -43.95 7.38 36.00
C LYS A 103 -43.09 8.05 34.93
N ASP A 104 -42.89 9.36 35.00
CA ASP A 104 -42.07 10.09 34.04
C ASP A 104 -40.57 9.86 34.29
N ARG A 105 -40.14 9.74 35.56
CA ARG A 105 -38.78 9.28 35.92
C ARG A 105 -38.50 7.87 35.38
N VAL A 106 -39.43 6.92 35.54
CA VAL A 106 -39.32 5.56 34.99
C VAL A 106 -39.21 5.57 33.46
N LYS A 107 -40.03 6.36 32.75
CA LYS A 107 -39.90 6.53 31.28
C LYS A 107 -38.51 7.05 30.89
N THR A 108 -38.02 8.09 31.57
CA THR A 108 -36.71 8.70 31.29
C THR A 108 -35.60 7.70 31.51
N ARG A 109 -35.58 6.97 32.65
CA ARG A 109 -34.61 5.89 32.91
C ARG A 109 -34.67 4.80 31.83
N VAL A 110 -35.86 4.34 31.43
CA VAL A 110 -36.02 3.34 30.36
C VAL A 110 -35.50 3.84 29.01
N LEU A 111 -35.65 5.13 28.70
CA LEU A 111 -35.15 5.74 27.47
C LEU A 111 -33.62 5.89 27.50
N THR A 112 -33.05 6.45 28.56
CA THR A 112 -31.60 6.67 28.66
C THR A 112 -30.84 5.35 28.73
N THR A 113 -31.35 4.34 29.44
CA THR A 113 -30.78 2.97 29.47
C THR A 113 -30.82 2.26 28.10
N ARG A 114 -31.73 2.61 27.19
CA ARG A 114 -31.71 2.11 25.80
C ARG A 114 -30.68 2.86 24.97
N LEU A 115 -30.75 4.19 24.96
CA LEU A 115 -29.83 5.05 24.22
C LEU A 115 -28.37 4.75 24.59
N LEU A 116 -28.02 4.68 25.87
CA LEU A 116 -26.68 4.31 26.33
C LEU A 116 -26.25 2.93 25.83
N ASN A 117 -27.16 1.95 25.81
CA ASN A 117 -26.83 0.59 25.37
C ASN A 117 -26.65 0.50 23.85
N ASP A 118 -27.42 1.25 23.07
CA ASP A 118 -27.27 1.32 21.61
C ASP A 118 -26.03 2.14 21.21
N TRP A 119 -25.73 3.24 21.90
CA TRP A 119 -24.49 4.00 21.74
C TRP A 119 -23.25 3.18 22.08
N HIS A 120 -23.28 2.34 23.13
CA HIS A 120 -22.16 1.44 23.44
C HIS A 120 -21.95 0.36 22.37
N LYS A 121 -23.01 -0.19 21.77
CA LYS A 121 -22.89 -1.10 20.61
C LYS A 121 -22.24 -0.39 19.42
N GLU A 122 -22.67 0.84 19.13
CA GLU A 122 -22.15 1.62 18.00
C GLU A 122 -20.69 2.04 18.21
N MET A 123 -20.30 2.51 19.40
CA MET A 123 -18.88 2.78 19.73
C MET A 123 -18.00 1.54 19.58
N ASN A 124 -18.50 0.37 19.97
CA ASN A 124 -17.79 -0.90 19.81
C ASN A 124 -17.70 -1.33 18.34
N HIS A 125 -18.74 -1.08 17.54
CA HIS A 125 -18.73 -1.32 16.09
C HIS A 125 -17.74 -0.40 15.35
N ILE A 126 -17.74 0.91 15.66
CA ILE A 126 -16.76 1.88 15.14
C ILE A 126 -15.34 1.43 15.50
N ASN A 127 -15.10 0.97 16.73
CA ASN A 127 -13.78 0.49 17.14
C ASN A 127 -13.31 -0.74 16.37
N ALA A 128 -14.21 -1.68 16.08
CA ALA A 128 -13.91 -2.88 15.30
C ALA A 128 -13.67 -2.59 13.79
N ASN A 129 -14.30 -1.55 13.23
CA ASN A 129 -14.09 -1.15 11.85
C ASN A 129 -12.67 -0.58 11.63
N GLN A 130 -11.94 -1.09 10.64
CA GLN A 130 -10.58 -0.63 10.30
C GLN A 130 -10.55 0.41 9.17
N GLU A 131 -11.66 0.64 8.45
CA GLU A 131 -11.70 1.63 7.37
C GLU A 131 -11.93 3.06 7.92
N PRO A 132 -11.05 4.04 7.63
CA PRO A 132 -11.18 5.40 8.16
C PRO A 132 -12.49 6.08 7.75
N ASP A 133 -12.87 6.01 6.48
CA ASP A 133 -14.08 6.64 5.94
C ASP A 133 -15.37 6.08 6.59
N GLY A 134 -15.42 4.75 6.79
CA GLY A 134 -16.50 4.10 7.53
C GLY A 134 -16.57 4.58 8.98
N ARG A 135 -15.45 4.51 9.72
CA ARG A 135 -15.37 5.02 11.11
C ARG A 135 -15.85 6.47 11.20
N LYS A 136 -15.47 7.31 10.24
CA LYS A 136 -15.80 8.74 10.17
C LYS A 136 -17.29 9.00 9.96
N ILE A 137 -17.93 8.26 9.07
CA ILE A 137 -19.39 8.33 8.86
C ILE A 137 -20.13 7.97 10.14
N HIS A 138 -19.81 6.80 10.72
CA HIS A 138 -20.49 6.28 11.90
C HIS A 138 -20.26 7.17 13.15
N THR A 139 -19.03 7.64 13.38
CA THR A 139 -18.73 8.55 14.50
C THR A 139 -19.48 9.88 14.40
N ASN A 140 -19.63 10.43 13.18
CA ASN A 140 -20.41 11.66 12.96
C ASN A 140 -21.93 11.47 13.11
N ILE A 141 -22.44 10.25 12.87
CA ILE A 141 -23.86 9.91 13.14
C ILE A 141 -24.08 9.83 14.65
N LEU A 142 -23.24 9.05 15.35
CA LEU A 142 -23.29 8.88 16.80
C LEU A 142 -23.14 10.21 17.55
N GLU A 143 -22.20 11.07 17.15
CA GLU A 143 -22.04 12.41 17.72
C GLU A 143 -23.32 13.27 17.54
N ARG A 144 -23.96 13.21 16.38
CA ARG A 144 -25.22 13.94 16.14
C ARG A 144 -26.36 13.42 17.02
N GLU A 145 -26.46 12.10 17.18
CA GLU A 145 -27.48 11.45 17.98
C GLU A 145 -27.33 11.77 19.47
N VAL A 146 -26.11 11.62 20.02
CA VAL A 146 -25.80 11.97 21.41
C VAL A 146 -26.08 13.43 21.69
N ASN A 147 -25.69 14.35 20.80
CA ASN A 147 -26.05 15.76 20.95
C ASN A 147 -27.57 15.98 20.94
N SER A 148 -28.29 15.30 20.04
CA SER A 148 -29.75 15.44 19.89
C SER A 148 -30.56 14.94 21.10
N PHE A 149 -30.04 13.98 21.85
CA PHE A 149 -30.69 13.47 23.08
C PHE A 149 -30.07 14.00 24.38
N SER A 150 -28.93 14.70 24.32
CA SER A 150 -28.15 15.12 25.50
C SER A 150 -28.96 15.94 26.53
N ASP A 151 -29.97 16.69 26.12
CA ASP A 151 -30.81 17.45 27.05
C ASP A 151 -31.76 16.59 27.89
N ILE A 152 -32.15 15.39 27.41
CA ILE A 152 -32.92 14.43 28.22
C ILE A 152 -32.05 13.94 29.39
N PHE A 153 -30.79 13.65 29.12
CA PHE A 153 -29.81 13.25 30.14
C PHE A 153 -29.49 14.39 31.11
N ARG A 154 -29.31 15.63 30.62
CA ARG A 154 -29.12 16.81 31.48
C ARG A 154 -30.34 17.09 32.36
N SER A 155 -31.56 16.76 31.91
CA SER A 155 -32.77 16.93 32.72
C SER A 155 -32.84 16.03 33.96
N CYS A 156 -31.98 15.00 34.04
CA CYS A 156 -31.79 14.19 35.24
C CYS A 156 -30.98 14.89 36.35
N ALA A 157 -30.41 16.08 36.11
CA ALA A 157 -29.56 16.79 37.07
C ALA A 157 -30.30 17.11 38.37
N GLY A 158 -29.83 16.56 39.48
CA GLY A 158 -30.44 16.70 40.81
C GLY A 158 -31.63 15.78 41.07
N ILE A 159 -31.97 14.86 40.15
CA ILE A 159 -32.93 13.78 40.42
C ILE A 159 -32.17 12.64 41.10
N SER A 160 -32.53 12.38 42.36
CA SER A 160 -32.01 11.26 43.15
C SER A 160 -32.08 9.95 42.36
N ASN A 161 -30.99 9.19 42.38
CA ASN A 161 -30.87 7.86 41.78
C ASN A 161 -30.87 7.88 40.23
N MET A 162 -30.49 9.02 39.63
CA MET A 162 -30.22 9.18 38.19
C MET A 162 -28.85 9.82 37.89
N GLU A 163 -28.00 9.99 38.89
CA GLU A 163 -26.69 10.64 38.76
C GLU A 163 -25.76 9.86 37.80
N ASP A 164 -25.88 8.53 37.76
CA ASP A 164 -25.17 7.65 36.83
C ASP A 164 -25.50 7.93 35.36
N VAL A 165 -26.71 8.39 35.06
CA VAL A 165 -27.16 8.72 33.70
C VAL A 165 -26.34 9.87 33.14
N ILE A 166 -26.03 10.86 33.98
CA ILE A 166 -25.26 12.05 33.62
C ILE A 166 -23.79 11.68 33.42
N GLN A 167 -23.20 10.94 34.37
CA GLN A 167 -21.83 10.44 34.22
C GLN A 167 -21.69 9.57 32.97
N SER A 168 -22.67 8.72 32.68
CA SER A 168 -22.67 7.87 31.48
C SER A 168 -22.75 8.68 30.18
N LEU A 169 -23.42 9.85 30.17
CA LEU A 169 -23.38 10.76 29.02
C LEU A 169 -21.97 11.37 28.86
N GLU A 170 -21.36 11.85 29.94
CA GLU A 170 -20.02 12.44 29.90
C GLU A 170 -18.98 11.43 29.40
N ASP A 171 -19.02 10.20 29.91
CA ASP A 171 -18.19 9.08 29.46
C ASP A 171 -18.38 8.77 27.97
N VAL A 172 -19.62 8.81 27.46
CA VAL A 172 -19.92 8.64 26.02
C VAL A 172 -19.35 9.79 25.19
N ILE A 173 -19.46 11.05 25.65
CA ILE A 173 -18.90 12.23 24.98
C ILE A 173 -17.36 12.15 24.91
N VAL A 174 -16.70 11.68 25.98
CA VAL A 174 -15.26 11.43 26.01
C VAL A 174 -14.89 10.33 25.01
N LYS A 175 -15.57 9.17 25.05
CA LYS A 175 -15.34 8.06 24.11
C LYS A 175 -15.51 8.49 22.64
N ILE A 176 -16.53 9.30 22.32
CA ILE A 176 -16.74 9.86 20.97
C ILE A 176 -15.59 10.81 20.57
N THR A 177 -15.11 11.63 21.50
CA THR A 177 -13.97 12.54 21.25
C THR A 177 -12.71 11.74 20.89
N ASP A 178 -12.44 10.63 21.57
CA ASP A 178 -11.30 9.76 21.27
C ASP A 178 -11.50 8.92 19.99
N LEU A 179 -12.73 8.48 19.69
CA LEU A 179 -13.07 7.88 18.39
C LEU A 179 -12.79 8.84 17.23
N LYS A 180 -13.10 10.15 17.38
CA LYS A 180 -12.79 11.19 16.38
C LYS A 180 -11.28 11.41 16.22
N ARG A 181 -10.53 11.43 17.32
CA ARG A 181 -9.05 11.51 17.30
C ARG A 181 -8.42 10.33 16.58
N GLU A 182 -8.80 9.11 16.95
CA GLU A 182 -8.26 7.88 16.35
C GLU A 182 -8.63 7.75 14.86
N THR A 183 -9.87 8.08 14.49
CA THR A 183 -10.29 8.12 13.08
C THR A 183 -9.47 9.12 12.28
N THR A 184 -9.19 10.31 12.83
CA THR A 184 -8.33 11.32 12.19
C THR A 184 -6.88 10.81 12.03
N ARG A 185 -6.35 10.07 13.01
CA ARG A 185 -5.02 9.44 12.94
C ARG A 185 -4.95 8.37 11.85
N LEU A 186 -6.02 7.60 11.67
CA LEU A 186 -6.11 6.57 10.62
C LEU A 186 -6.31 7.19 9.22
N ASP A 187 -7.09 8.28 9.09
CA ASP A 187 -7.18 9.10 7.87
C ASP A 187 -5.80 9.58 7.41
N ILE A 188 -5.03 10.19 8.33
CA ILE A 188 -3.67 10.69 8.04
C ILE A 188 -2.78 9.54 7.58
N LYS A 189 -2.77 8.41 8.31
CA LYS A 189 -1.96 7.24 7.96
C LYS A 189 -2.34 6.58 6.63
N LYS A 190 -3.61 6.70 6.20
CA LYS A 190 -4.07 6.30 4.86
C LYS A 190 -3.51 7.23 3.79
N ALA A 191 -3.55 8.55 4.02
CA ALA A 191 -3.02 9.55 3.10
C ALA A 191 -1.47 9.51 2.98
N GLU A 192 -0.75 9.29 4.08
CA GLU A 192 0.71 9.12 4.09
C GLU A 192 1.14 7.96 3.19
N LYS A 193 0.52 6.78 3.36
CA LYS A 193 0.80 5.59 2.54
C LYS A 193 0.48 5.77 1.06
N GLU A 194 -0.61 6.46 0.73
CA GLU A 194 -0.93 6.79 -0.65
C GLU A 194 0.12 7.74 -1.24
N ALA A 195 0.57 8.76 -0.48
CA ALA A 195 1.62 9.66 -0.92
C ALA A 195 2.98 8.96 -1.12
N GLU A 196 3.36 8.03 -0.24
CA GLU A 196 4.52 7.15 -0.39
C GLU A 196 4.41 6.32 -1.68
N TYR A 197 3.28 5.64 -1.89
CA TYR A 197 3.03 4.79 -3.05
C TYR A 197 3.05 5.59 -4.37
N GLN A 198 2.42 6.76 -4.39
CA GLN A 198 2.46 7.70 -5.52
C GLN A 198 3.86 8.28 -5.75
N SER A 199 4.72 8.37 -4.72
CA SER A 199 6.13 8.74 -4.90
C SER A 199 6.93 7.60 -5.53
N PHE A 200 6.82 6.39 -4.99
CA PHE A 200 7.47 5.20 -5.50
C PHE A 200 7.08 4.91 -6.97
N GLN A 201 5.80 5.05 -7.34
CA GLN A 201 5.37 4.94 -8.74
C GLN A 201 6.05 5.98 -9.65
N ARG A 202 6.11 7.25 -9.24
CA ARG A 202 6.73 8.34 -10.04
C ARG A 202 8.23 8.14 -10.19
N GLU A 203 8.90 7.70 -9.14
CA GLU A 203 10.34 7.42 -9.14
C GLU A 203 10.68 6.21 -10.03
N THR A 204 10.00 5.09 -9.82
CA THR A 204 10.14 3.87 -10.65
C THR A 204 9.89 4.17 -12.13
N ARG A 205 8.83 4.94 -12.44
CA ARG A 205 8.49 5.29 -13.83
C ARG A 205 9.53 6.21 -14.49
N ARG A 206 10.18 7.10 -13.73
CA ARG A 206 11.29 7.92 -14.23
C ARG A 206 12.54 7.07 -14.49
N ALA A 207 12.93 6.23 -13.54
CA ALA A 207 14.09 5.35 -13.69
C ALA A 207 13.97 4.47 -14.95
N ILE A 208 12.79 3.88 -15.20
CA ILE A 208 12.52 3.08 -16.41
C ILE A 208 12.55 3.93 -17.69
N GLU A 209 11.99 5.14 -17.66
CA GLU A 209 11.98 6.06 -18.81
C GLU A 209 13.40 6.54 -19.17
N ASP A 210 14.22 6.84 -18.18
CA ASP A 210 15.58 7.34 -18.38
C ASP A 210 16.57 6.21 -18.71
N GLU A 211 16.37 4.99 -18.19
CA GLU A 211 17.06 3.79 -18.67
C GLU A 211 16.70 3.47 -20.12
N ARG A 212 15.41 3.57 -20.50
CA ARG A 212 14.98 3.33 -21.88
C ARG A 212 15.66 4.29 -22.85
N LYS A 213 15.67 5.60 -22.56
CA LYS A 213 16.37 6.61 -23.39
C LYS A 213 17.87 6.36 -23.52
N THR A 214 18.51 5.93 -22.42
CA THR A 214 19.95 5.60 -22.45
C THR A 214 20.19 4.45 -23.42
N ARG A 215 19.41 3.36 -23.29
CA ARG A 215 19.47 2.20 -24.20
C ARG A 215 19.07 2.53 -25.65
N GLU A 216 18.13 3.46 -25.85
CA GLU A 216 17.73 3.94 -27.19
C GLU A 216 18.92 4.66 -27.87
N ALA A 217 19.63 5.53 -27.16
CA ALA A 217 20.83 6.22 -27.67
C ALA A 217 22.04 5.27 -27.85
N ASP A 218 22.24 4.31 -26.93
CA ASP A 218 23.28 3.29 -27.06
C ASP A 218 23.07 2.44 -28.34
N VAL A 219 21.81 2.10 -28.66
CA VAL A 219 21.46 1.37 -29.89
C VAL A 219 21.69 2.23 -31.13
N GLU A 220 21.28 3.50 -31.14
CA GLU A 220 21.50 4.42 -32.28
C GLU A 220 23.00 4.56 -32.60
N HIS A 221 23.86 4.71 -31.59
CA HIS A 221 25.32 4.73 -31.75
C HIS A 221 25.87 3.40 -32.31
N LEU A 222 25.37 2.25 -31.81
CA LEU A 222 25.84 0.94 -32.29
C LEU A 222 25.39 0.65 -33.73
N GLU A 223 24.22 1.13 -34.15
CA GLU A 223 23.78 1.04 -35.54
C GLU A 223 24.65 1.88 -36.49
N GLU A 224 25.09 3.07 -36.06
CA GLU A 224 26.04 3.91 -36.83
C GLU A 224 27.44 3.27 -36.90
N GLU A 225 27.97 2.73 -35.78
CA GLU A 225 29.27 2.04 -35.78
C GLU A 225 29.26 0.77 -36.67
N ILE A 226 28.18 -0.01 -36.64
CA ILE A 226 28.01 -1.19 -37.52
C ILE A 226 28.00 -0.78 -38.99
N LYS A 227 27.32 0.32 -39.34
CA LYS A 227 27.27 0.84 -40.71
C LYS A 227 28.67 1.24 -41.20
N ASP A 228 29.42 2.00 -40.42
CA ASP A 228 30.78 2.45 -40.79
C ASP A 228 31.77 1.28 -40.90
N LEU A 229 31.64 0.26 -40.04
CA LEU A 229 32.38 -1.00 -40.17
C LEU A 229 32.04 -1.77 -41.46
N CYS A 230 30.78 -1.74 -41.90
CA CYS A 230 30.37 -2.35 -43.18
C CYS A 230 30.95 -1.60 -44.39
N GLU A 231 30.90 -0.26 -44.40
CA GLU A 231 31.50 0.55 -45.47
C GLU A 231 33.03 0.33 -45.56
N SER A 232 33.71 0.27 -44.41
CA SER A 232 35.13 -0.07 -44.30
C SER A 232 35.45 -1.48 -44.83
N MET A 233 34.61 -2.47 -44.50
CA MET A 233 34.75 -3.84 -45.00
C MET A 233 34.57 -3.93 -46.52
N ASP A 234 33.60 -3.23 -47.10
CA ASP A 234 33.39 -3.19 -48.56
C ASP A 234 34.52 -2.47 -49.31
N GLU A 235 35.10 -1.41 -48.73
CA GLU A 235 36.27 -0.74 -49.29
C GLU A 235 37.50 -1.67 -49.25
N LEU A 236 37.68 -2.42 -48.16
CA LEU A 236 38.76 -3.40 -48.01
C LEU A 236 38.60 -4.59 -48.97
N ALA A 237 37.40 -5.16 -49.11
CA ALA A 237 37.10 -6.18 -50.11
C ALA A 237 37.35 -5.67 -51.54
N SER A 238 37.14 -4.38 -51.80
CA SER A 238 37.41 -3.71 -53.07
C SER A 238 38.89 -3.35 -53.27
N LYS A 239 39.70 -3.30 -52.21
CA LYS A 239 41.18 -3.28 -52.28
C LYS A 239 41.72 -4.68 -52.60
N VAL A 240 41.25 -5.71 -51.88
CA VAL A 240 41.65 -7.12 -52.09
C VAL A 240 41.39 -7.56 -53.53
N ARG A 241 40.16 -7.39 -54.05
CA ARG A 241 39.82 -7.74 -55.45
C ARG A 241 40.71 -7.08 -56.51
N ARG A 242 41.24 -5.87 -56.24
CA ARG A 242 42.22 -5.20 -57.13
C ARG A 242 43.62 -5.79 -57.00
N HIS A 243 44.03 -6.16 -55.79
CA HIS A 243 45.32 -6.83 -55.57
C HIS A 243 45.32 -8.23 -56.20
N ASP A 244 44.23 -8.99 -56.09
CA ASP A 244 44.09 -10.30 -56.76
C ASP A 244 44.23 -10.18 -58.28
N GLY A 245 43.60 -9.16 -58.89
CA GLY A 245 43.78 -8.84 -60.31
C GLY A 245 45.24 -8.52 -60.67
N ASN A 246 45.88 -7.62 -59.92
CA ASN A 246 47.30 -7.28 -60.12
C ASN A 246 48.23 -8.51 -59.98
N ILE A 247 47.88 -9.48 -59.12
CA ILE A 247 48.64 -10.73 -58.94
C ILE A 247 48.47 -11.65 -60.16
N LEU A 248 47.28 -11.71 -60.77
CA LEU A 248 47.07 -12.44 -62.02
C LEU A 248 47.88 -11.82 -63.18
N ASP A 249 47.81 -10.50 -63.37
CA ASP A 249 48.59 -9.78 -64.39
C ASP A 249 50.11 -9.99 -64.23
N LEU A 250 50.59 -10.00 -62.99
CA LEU A 250 51.99 -10.26 -62.66
C LEU A 250 52.40 -11.71 -62.94
N ASN A 251 51.52 -12.68 -62.64
CA ASN A 251 51.77 -14.10 -62.94
C ASN A 251 51.81 -14.36 -64.46
N GLU A 252 50.88 -13.81 -65.24
CA GLU A 252 50.92 -13.90 -66.72
C GLU A 252 52.21 -13.28 -67.28
N SER A 253 52.62 -12.13 -66.73
CA SER A 253 53.89 -11.47 -67.09
C SER A 253 55.11 -12.32 -66.75
N PHE A 254 55.07 -13.06 -65.63
CA PHE A 254 56.15 -13.95 -65.19
C PHE A 254 56.22 -15.23 -66.02
N ASP A 255 55.08 -15.85 -66.35
CA ASP A 255 55.03 -17.01 -67.25
C ASP A 255 55.49 -16.66 -68.67
N LYS A 256 55.14 -15.47 -69.17
CA LYS A 256 55.70 -14.92 -70.40
C LYS A 256 57.22 -14.76 -70.30
N PHE A 257 57.74 -14.19 -69.21
CA PHE A 257 59.20 -14.08 -69.00
C PHE A 257 59.90 -15.44 -68.93
N ILE A 258 59.27 -16.46 -68.32
CA ILE A 258 59.76 -17.85 -68.33
C ILE A 258 59.80 -18.41 -69.75
N LYS A 259 58.79 -18.13 -70.58
CA LYS A 259 58.73 -18.56 -71.99
C LYS A 259 59.80 -17.88 -72.84
N ASP A 260 59.94 -16.56 -72.72
CA ASP A 260 60.93 -15.77 -73.45
C ASP A 260 62.36 -16.16 -73.03
N LYS A 261 62.59 -16.45 -71.74
CA LYS A 261 63.85 -17.04 -71.23
C LYS A 261 64.14 -18.42 -71.84
N LYS A 262 63.13 -19.28 -72.03
CA LYS A 262 63.30 -20.60 -72.65
C LYS A 262 63.65 -20.48 -74.15
N ASP A 263 63.04 -19.55 -74.88
CA ASP A 263 63.42 -19.26 -76.28
C ASP A 263 64.86 -18.75 -76.38
N LEU A 264 65.25 -17.80 -75.52
CA LEU A 264 66.62 -17.28 -75.47
C LEU A 264 67.66 -18.36 -75.16
N LEU A 265 67.37 -19.28 -74.22
CA LEU A 265 68.24 -20.42 -73.93
C LEU A 265 68.35 -21.40 -75.11
N TYR A 266 67.24 -21.69 -75.80
CA TYR A 266 67.25 -22.52 -77.00
C TYR A 266 68.07 -21.87 -78.14
N ARG A 267 67.91 -20.56 -78.35
CA ARG A 267 68.67 -19.78 -79.34
C ARG A 267 70.15 -19.69 -79.00
N LEU A 268 70.51 -19.55 -77.73
CA LEU A 268 71.89 -19.60 -77.27
C LEU A 268 72.52 -20.97 -77.57
N SER A 269 71.86 -22.07 -77.21
CA SER A 269 72.34 -23.43 -77.49
C SER A 269 72.45 -23.71 -78.99
N ARG A 270 71.56 -23.15 -79.82
CA ARG A 270 71.64 -23.24 -81.28
C ARG A 270 72.83 -22.45 -81.84
N LEU A 271 73.05 -21.22 -81.36
CA LEU A 271 74.21 -20.39 -81.71
C LEU A 271 75.53 -21.04 -81.27
N GLU A 272 75.57 -21.63 -80.08
CA GLU A 272 76.71 -22.39 -79.56
C GLU A 272 77.02 -23.61 -80.46
N SER A 273 76.01 -24.32 -80.93
CA SER A 273 76.16 -25.41 -81.91
C SER A 273 76.63 -24.91 -83.29
N GLU A 274 76.10 -23.78 -83.76
CA GLU A 274 76.55 -23.11 -85.00
C GLU A 274 78.02 -22.65 -84.91
N VAL A 275 78.44 -22.10 -83.77
CA VAL A 275 79.84 -21.70 -83.49
C VAL A 275 80.75 -22.92 -83.45
N ASN A 276 80.46 -23.94 -82.63
CA ASN A 276 81.24 -25.17 -82.56
C ASN A 276 81.39 -25.83 -83.95
N LYS A 277 80.34 -25.78 -84.80
CA LYS A 277 80.40 -26.26 -86.18
C LYS A 277 81.36 -25.42 -87.03
N HIS A 278 81.32 -24.09 -86.92
CA HIS A 278 82.26 -23.22 -87.64
C HIS A 278 83.69 -23.40 -87.17
N ASP A 279 83.94 -23.58 -85.86
CA ASP A 279 85.27 -23.91 -85.33
C ASP A 279 85.78 -25.24 -85.91
N MET A 280 84.95 -26.30 -85.93
CA MET A 280 85.25 -27.56 -86.61
C MET A 280 85.40 -27.45 -88.15
N GLU A 281 84.96 -26.36 -88.78
CA GLU A 281 85.18 -26.08 -90.22
C GLU A 281 86.45 -25.24 -90.42
N ILE A 282 86.77 -24.34 -89.49
CA ILE A 282 88.02 -23.59 -89.40
C ILE A 282 89.20 -24.55 -89.15
N ASP A 283 89.09 -25.49 -88.20
CA ASP A 283 90.12 -26.51 -87.95
C ASP A 283 90.40 -27.34 -89.20
N LYS A 284 89.36 -27.78 -89.92
CA LYS A 284 89.52 -28.51 -91.19
C LYS A 284 90.17 -27.64 -92.28
N ILE A 285 89.96 -26.33 -92.27
CA ILE A 285 90.62 -25.39 -93.18
C ILE A 285 92.09 -25.21 -92.76
N ILE A 286 92.40 -25.10 -91.47
CA ILE A 286 93.75 -25.02 -90.92
C ILE A 286 94.54 -26.29 -91.26
N ASP A 287 94.00 -27.48 -90.98
CA ASP A 287 94.59 -28.77 -91.36
C ASP A 287 94.89 -28.85 -92.86
N LYS A 288 93.93 -28.39 -93.70
CA LYS A 288 94.07 -28.40 -95.15
C LYS A 288 95.10 -27.38 -95.64
N VAL A 289 95.25 -26.23 -94.99
CA VAL A 289 96.32 -25.26 -95.24
C VAL A 289 97.67 -25.83 -94.82
N CYS A 290 97.77 -26.44 -93.63
CA CYS A 290 98.98 -27.12 -93.16
C CYS A 290 99.40 -28.27 -94.10
N TYR A 291 98.46 -29.05 -94.62
CA TYR A 291 98.69 -30.09 -95.64
C TYR A 291 99.16 -29.52 -96.99
N LEU A 292 98.62 -28.37 -97.42
CA LEU A 292 99.07 -27.69 -98.64
C LEU A 292 100.46 -27.07 -98.47
N LEU A 293 100.77 -26.53 -97.29
CA LEU A 293 102.10 -26.02 -96.93
C LEU A 293 103.14 -27.15 -96.84
N SER A 294 102.79 -28.31 -96.27
CA SER A 294 103.71 -29.46 -96.23
C SER A 294 103.94 -30.08 -97.61
N LYS A 295 102.94 -30.06 -98.52
CA LYS A 295 103.18 -30.39 -99.94
C LYS A 295 104.08 -29.39 -100.66
N ARG A 296 104.14 -28.13 -100.21
CA ARG A 296 104.97 -27.08 -100.84
C ARG A 296 106.46 -27.16 -100.43
N SER A 297 106.82 -27.94 -99.41
CA SER A 297 108.20 -28.03 -98.91
C SER A 297 109.09 -29.09 -99.58
N VAL A 298 108.55 -29.91 -100.50
CA VAL A 298 109.28 -31.06 -101.09
C VAL A 298 109.71 -30.80 -102.54
N VAL A 299 110.36 -29.65 -102.79
CA VAL A 299 111.29 -29.44 -103.92
C VAL A 299 112.54 -28.75 -103.37
N ARG A 300 113.72 -29.39 -103.49
CA ARG A 300 114.97 -28.96 -102.84
C ARG A 300 115.74 -27.89 -103.61
N PRO A 301 116.68 -27.23 -102.94
CA PRO A 301 118.06 -27.16 -103.44
C PRO A 301 119.13 -27.61 -102.42
N ASN A 302 120.35 -27.88 -102.90
CA ASN A 302 121.56 -28.17 -102.10
C ASN A 302 122.19 -26.84 -101.57
N LYS A 303 122.91 -26.71 -100.44
CA LYS A 303 123.77 -27.55 -99.56
C LYS A 303 125.26 -27.13 -99.67
N ILE A 304 125.75 -26.42 -98.64
CA ILE A 304 127.08 -25.80 -98.43
C ILE A 304 127.28 -25.78 -96.87
N ASP A 305 128.37 -26.10 -96.16
CA ASP A 305 129.86 -26.22 -96.37
C ASP A 305 130.61 -24.88 -96.07
N ARG A 306 131.48 -24.69 -95.05
CA ARG A 306 132.35 -25.52 -94.17
C ARG A 306 132.40 -24.89 -92.74
N LYS A 307 132.84 -25.48 -91.62
CA LYS A 307 133.76 -26.60 -91.25
C LYS A 307 135.28 -26.31 -91.36
N VAL A 308 136.11 -27.24 -90.85
CA VAL A 308 137.60 -27.21 -90.62
C VAL A 308 137.95 -26.74 -89.19
N SER A 309 138.90 -27.32 -88.42
CA SER A 309 139.89 -28.40 -88.66
C SER A 309 139.68 -29.61 -87.73
N ASP A 310 140.37 -30.76 -87.80
CA ASP A 310 140.97 -31.67 -88.81
C ASP A 310 141.50 -32.89 -87.98
N SER A 311 142.04 -34.02 -88.44
CA SER A 311 142.54 -34.49 -89.76
C SER A 311 142.11 -35.96 -89.99
N ASP A 312 142.78 -36.66 -90.94
CA ASP A 312 142.60 -38.06 -91.38
C ASP A 312 141.20 -38.46 -91.89
#